data_AF-A0A2D6VJP7-F1
#
_entry.id   AF-A0A2D6VJP7-F1
#
_cell.length_a   1.000
_cell.length_b   1.000
_cell.length_c   1.000
_cell.angle_alpha   90.00
_cell.angle_beta   90.00
_cell.angle_gamma   90.00
#
_symmetry.space_group_name_H-M   'P 1'
#
loop_
_entity.id
_entity.type
_entity.pdbx_description
1 polymer ?
#
loop_
_entity_poly.entity_id
_entity_poly.type
_entity_poly.pdbx_seq_one_letter_code
_entity_poly.pdbx_strand_id
1 'polypeptide(L)' 'MDKSITEIRVFEPTDKTVGAEISYSTPKSRKSFHLPKPSDPKSAQPLAIESFAMDPQTYYDWMNEVESYLRKQKPSK' A
#
# COMPACT_ATOMS: atom_id res chain seq x y z
N MET A 1 -17.49 -27.99 15.64
CA MET A 1 -18.25 -27.10 16.53
C MET A 1 -18.22 -25.72 15.91
N ASP A 2 -19.35 -25.25 15.39
CA ASP A 2 -19.48 -23.92 14.82
C ASP A 2 -19.14 -22.87 15.88
N LYS A 3 -17.99 -22.22 15.71
CA LYS A 3 -17.64 -21.04 16.49
C LYS A 3 -18.29 -19.84 15.82
N SER A 4 -19.63 -19.78 15.89
CA SER A 4 -20.36 -18.62 15.39
C SER A 4 -19.92 -17.39 16.21
N ILE A 5 -19.44 -16.38 15.50
CA ILE A 5 -19.14 -15.08 16.08
C ILE A 5 -20.48 -14.41 16.35
N THR A 6 -20.70 -13.99 17.60
CA THR A 6 -21.95 -13.35 18.02
C THR A 6 -21.86 -11.84 18.00
N GLU A 7 -20.66 -11.29 18.17
CA GLU A 7 -20.43 -9.85 18.26
C GLU A 7 -19.00 -9.50 17.84
N ILE A 8 -18.85 -8.36 17.16
CA ILE A 8 -17.56 -7.75 16.84
C ILE A 8 -17.60 -6.29 17.31
N ARG A 9 -16.59 -5.88 18.07
CA ARG A 9 -16.38 -4.47 18.47
C ARG A 9 -15.03 -3.99 17.97
N VAL A 10 -15.01 -2.75 17.54
CA VAL A 10 -13.80 -2.06 17.07
C VAL A 10 -13.59 -0.84 17.93
N PHE A 11 -12.36 -0.68 18.41
CA PHE A 11 -11.95 0.48 19.19
C PHE A 11 -10.67 1.05 18.58
N GLU A 12 -10.66 2.36 18.33
CA GLU A 12 -9.47 3.06 17.86
C GLU A 12 -8.66 3.53 19.08
N PRO A 13 -7.47 2.95 19.34
CA PRO A 13 -6.65 3.33 20.49
C PRO A 13 -6.04 4.72 20.30
N THR A 14 -5.81 5.42 21.42
CA THR A 14 -5.13 6.72 21.43
C THR A 14 -3.62 6.60 21.20
N ASP A 15 -3.06 5.42 21.48
CA ASP A 15 -1.65 5.13 21.24
C ASP A 15 -1.35 5.09 19.74
N LYS A 16 -0.35 5.86 19.31
CA LYS A 16 0.03 5.96 17.90
C LYS A 16 0.84 4.76 17.41
N THR A 17 1.26 3.84 18.26
CA THR A 17 2.11 2.69 17.90
C THR A 17 1.33 1.44 17.49
N VAL A 18 0.06 1.35 17.87
CA VAL A 18 -0.84 0.22 17.58
C VAL A 18 -1.98 0.65 16.67
N GLY A 19 -2.50 -0.29 15.86
CA GLY A 19 -3.70 -0.07 15.07
C GLY A 19 -4.97 -0.38 15.88
N ALA A 20 -6.13 -0.35 15.21
CA ALA A 20 -7.42 -0.62 15.83
C ALA A 20 -7.43 -1.92 16.65
N GLU A 21 -8.00 -1.88 17.85
CA GLU A 21 -8.27 -3.06 18.66
C GLU A 21 -9.58 -3.71 18.18
N ILE A 22 -9.51 -4.99 17.85
CA ILE A 22 -10.66 -5.80 17.47
C ILE A 22 -10.95 -6.79 18.60
N SER A 23 -12.17 -6.69 19.13
CA SER A 23 -12.74 -7.68 20.04
C SER A 23 -13.81 -8.49 19.32
N TYR A 24 -13.72 -9.81 19.37
CA TYR A 24 -14.83 -10.68 18.93
C TYR A 24 -15.28 -11.60 20.06
N SER A 25 -16.59 -11.82 20.10
CA SER A 25 -17.24 -12.68 21.08
C SER A 25 -17.82 -13.91 20.38
N THR A 26 -17.73 -15.04 21.06
CA THR A 26 -18.46 -16.28 20.76
C THR A 26 -19.33 -16.62 21.98
N PRO A 27 -20.26 -17.59 21.89
CA PRO A 27 -21.10 -17.95 23.03
C PRO A 27 -20.34 -18.40 24.29
N LYS A 28 -19.06 -18.77 24.15
CA LYS A 28 -18.24 -19.34 25.25
C LYS A 28 -17.02 -18.49 25.60
N SER A 29 -16.64 -17.50 24.80
CA SER A 29 -15.38 -16.79 24.99
C SER A 29 -15.36 -15.44 24.29
N ARG A 30 -14.48 -14.56 24.76
CA ARG A 30 -14.11 -13.32 24.07
C ARG A 30 -12.61 -13.31 23.82
N LYS A 31 -12.20 -12.80 22.65
CA LYS A 31 -10.79 -12.55 22.33
C LYS A 31 -10.62 -11.15 21.77
N SER A 32 -9.50 -10.53 22.13
CA SER A 32 -9.08 -9.21 21.65
C SER A 32 -7.69 -9.30 21.02
N PHE A 33 -7.48 -8.57 19.93
CA PHE A 33 -6.17 -8.38 19.32
C PHE A 33 -6.08 -7.00 18.66
N HIS A 34 -4.86 -6.50 18.49
CA HIS A 34 -4.61 -5.24 17.79
C HIS A 34 -4.24 -5.52 16.34
N LEU A 35 -4.78 -4.74 15.41
CA LEU A 35 -4.30 -4.73 14.05
C LEU A 35 -2.93 -4.02 13.97
N PRO A 36 -2.03 -4.47 13.07
CA PRO A 36 -0.83 -3.71 12.78
C PRO A 36 -1.24 -2.35 12.22
N LYS A 37 -0.62 -1.29 12.73
CA LYS A 37 -0.84 0.04 12.19
C LYS A 37 -0.27 0.09 10.77
N PRO A 38 -1.02 0.57 9.76
CA PRO A 38 -0.43 0.81 8.45
C PRO A 38 0.75 1.75 8.62
N SER A 39 1.86 1.42 7.96
CA SER A 39 3.05 2.27 7.90
C SER A 39 2.64 3.68 7.48
N ASP A 40 3.22 4.70 8.09
CA ASP A 40 2.90 6.12 7.85
C ASP A 40 2.74 6.32 6.33
N PRO A 41 1.63 6.88 5.82
CA PRO A 41 1.46 7.15 4.40
C PRO A 41 2.59 8.04 3.83
N LYS A 42 3.33 8.78 4.68
CA LYS A 42 4.57 9.47 4.31
C LYS A 42 5.80 8.57 4.21
N SER A 43 5.80 7.42 4.88
CA SER A 43 6.83 6.36 4.76
C SER A 43 6.56 5.40 3.61
N ALA A 44 5.31 5.29 3.16
CA ALA A 44 5.01 4.72 1.87
C ALA A 44 5.60 5.66 0.81
N GLN A 45 6.77 5.31 0.30
CA GLN A 45 7.27 5.95 -0.91
C GLN A 45 6.15 5.85 -1.95
N PRO A 46 5.87 6.93 -2.71
CA PRO A 46 4.89 6.87 -3.77
C PRO A 46 5.28 5.69 -4.66
N LEU A 47 4.48 4.62 -4.62
CA LEU A 47 4.56 3.61 -5.66
C LEU A 47 4.22 4.39 -6.92
N ALA A 48 5.15 4.41 -7.88
CA ALA A 48 4.93 5.02 -9.18
C ALA A 48 3.97 4.14 -9.99
N ILE A 49 2.75 3.95 -9.49
CA ILE A 49 1.69 3.13 -10.08
C ILE A 49 1.33 3.69 -11.46
N GLU A 50 1.47 5.01 -11.64
CA GLU A 50 1.24 5.70 -12.90
C GLU A 50 2.28 5.34 -13.99
N SER A 51 3.49 4.90 -13.60
CA SER A 51 4.50 4.41 -14.55
C SER A 51 4.17 3.01 -15.09
N PHE A 52 3.34 2.24 -14.37
CA PHE A 52 2.87 0.91 -14.78
C PHE A 52 1.50 0.94 -15.47
N ALA A 53 0.82 2.09 -15.48
CA ALA A 53 -0.48 2.26 -16.13
C ALA A 53 -0.37 2.58 -17.63
N MET A 54 0.84 2.81 -18.13
CA MET A 54 1.08 3.00 -19.56
C MET A 54 1.30 1.68 -20.26
N ASP A 55 0.80 1.58 -21.49
CA ASP A 55 1.09 0.45 -22.37
C ASP A 55 2.62 0.29 -22.55
N PRO A 56 3.18 -0.92 -22.36
CA PRO A 56 4.63 -1.13 -22.42
C PRO A 56 5.28 -0.69 -23.73
N GLN A 57 4.57 -0.80 -24.87
CA GLN A 57 5.08 -0.35 -26.16
C GLN A 57 5.19 1.17 -26.20
N THR A 58 4.18 1.86 -25.66
CA THR A 58 4.18 3.33 -25.58
C THR A 58 5.35 3.86 -24.74
N TYR A 59 5.63 3.22 -23.60
CA TYR A 59 6.79 3.57 -22.78
C TYR A 59 8.12 3.34 -23.53
N TYR A 60 8.26 2.20 -24.20
CA TYR A 60 9.45 1.85 -24.97
C TYR A 60 9.73 2.87 -26.08
N ASP A 61 8.71 3.28 -26.83
CA ASP A 61 8.85 4.24 -27.93
C ASP A 61 9.30 5.62 -27.41
N TRP A 62 8.75 6.09 -26.30
CA TRP A 62 9.16 7.36 -25.69
C TRP A 62 10.60 7.32 -25.18
N MET A 63 11.03 6.21 -24.59
CA MET A 63 12.42 6.06 -24.15
C MET A 63 13.40 6.12 -25.34
N ASN A 64 13.05 5.53 -26.49
CA ASN A 64 13.86 5.62 -27.71
C ASN A 64 13.97 7.04 -28.28
N GLU A 65 12.89 7.82 -28.22
CA GLU A 65 12.88 9.23 -28.65
C GLU A 65 13.75 10.10 -27.73
N VAL A 66 13.67 9.87 -26.41
CA VAL A 66 14.53 10.54 -25.42
C VAL A 66 16.00 10.22 -25.68
N GLU A 67 16.36 8.95 -25.89
CA GLU A 67 17.73 8.58 -26.22
C GLU A 67 18.22 9.26 -27.50
N SER A 68 17.38 9.30 -28.53
CA SER A 68 17.69 9.93 -29.82
C SER A 68 17.92 11.42 -29.67
N TYR A 69 17.10 12.10 -28.88
CA TYR A 69 17.27 13.52 -28.55
C TYR A 69 18.59 13.78 -27.81
N LEU A 70 18.90 13.00 -26.78
CA LEU A 70 20.14 13.13 -26.01
C LEU A 70 21.39 12.88 -26.87
N ARG A 71 21.32 11.92 -27.81
CA ARG A 71 22.40 11.67 -28.77
C ARG A 71 22.62 12.84 -29.70
N LYS A 72 21.55 13.52 -30.16
CA LYS A 72 21.64 14.72 -31.00
C LYS A 72 22.17 15.94 -30.24
N GLN A 73 21.94 16.00 -28.92
CA GLN A 73 22.39 17.11 -28.09
C GLN A 73 23.82 16.97 -27.55
N LYS A 74 24.44 15.79 -27.65
CA LYS A 74 25.87 15.66 -27.33
C LYS A 74 26.67 16.40 -28.42
N PRO A 75 27.38 17.50 -28.10
CA PRO A 75 28.30 18.09 -29.06
C PRO A 75 29.39 17.06 -29.36
N SER A 76 29.64 16.80 -30.65
CA SER A 76 30.86 16.10 -31.06
C SER A 76 32.05 16.86 -30.44
N LYS A 77 32.80 16.17 -29.59
CA LYS A 77 34.11 16.67 -29.14
C LYS A 77 35.07 16.72 -30.32
#